data_AF-A0A849WUT5-F1
#
_entry.id   AF-A0A849WUT5-F1
#
_cell.length_a   1.000
_cell.length_b   1.000
_cell.length_c   1.000
_cell.angle_alpha   90.00
_cell.angle_beta   90.00
_cell.angle_gamma   90.00
#
_symmetry.space_group_name_H-M   'P 1'
#
loop_
_entity.id
_entity.type
_entity.pdbx_description
1 polymer ?
#
loop_
_entity_poly.entity_id
_entity_poly.type
_entity_poly.pdbx_seq_one_letter_code
_entity_poly.pdbx_strand_id
1 'polypeptide(L)'
;MENLSLKDLKNEVLHIASGTSSDSEAWEIILKRHDDHNLELKSMLQFQKESVQGVVDLYFFLPKNVQLRSYNKYEISVDFFSRQRLFIPQNSKFRLDELKNKLILLEKIISSYSHSDALLHEEKQIILQDIYSQVQSLGAFMGEYIKAISSKAKKDLTLIQSHLRNHLGFKEDFADLMNKLEALNDLVSALRAATDKVEAINIPVVQLLDEYIHHLYVEALGKIKDIFYQNKRLGKETTIPETYWNEFDDKLKFYLSKEMLYQKKHNITLKQMSQLENSELLIVRLGQMKKFFQAKMFIQVLKKQTIKKLTEPMAAIGASFAAIAAGVVQHYGSPSAIDYSFGGISIAMFGMALYVLRDRLKDLGRNYLLNYVVRFLPDSEYNLKTENGHLGKIKEWIKILDPSEISPVIQAIRKKSCVSEAENYLQEDVIHLKRHFSLIKEMSLDGNHCALQDNLRINLERYLKHLDDPQKDIVLLNKDGHFSKVTTNKVYYFYIIVDYQLSPQNFDSKTQNHDEQSKVKSDVYRVVMNKNGLLKVKPLLLT
;
A
#
# COMPACT_ATOMS: atom_id res chain seq x y z
N MET A 1 -30.72 0.29 -0.09
CA MET A 1 -30.15 -0.84 -0.86
C MET A 1 -30.14 -0.41 -2.32
N GLU A 2 -29.06 0.26 -2.74
CA GLU A 2 -28.93 0.77 -4.10
C GLU A 2 -28.41 -0.32 -5.02
N ASN A 3 -29.13 -0.55 -6.12
CA ASN A 3 -28.71 -1.43 -7.21
C ASN A 3 -27.40 -0.91 -7.80
N LEU A 4 -26.29 -1.64 -7.58
CA LEU A 4 -25.07 -1.41 -8.35
C LEU A 4 -25.40 -1.57 -9.83
N SER A 5 -25.28 -0.48 -10.58
CA SER A 5 -25.54 -0.43 -12.02
C SER A 5 -24.64 -1.42 -12.76
N LEU A 6 -25.19 -2.13 -13.76
CA LEU A 6 -24.45 -3.01 -14.69
C LEU A 6 -23.18 -2.37 -15.29
N LYS A 7 -23.12 -1.04 -15.37
CA LYS A 7 -21.92 -0.30 -15.81
C LYS A 7 -20.78 -0.35 -14.78
N ASP A 8 -21.09 -0.48 -13.50
CA ASP A 8 -20.11 -0.50 -12.42
C ASP A 8 -19.45 -1.87 -12.29
N LEU A 9 -20.23 -2.94 -12.41
CA LEU A 9 -19.72 -4.31 -12.58
C LEU A 9 -18.86 -4.44 -13.84
N LYS A 10 -19.27 -3.84 -14.96
CA LYS A 10 -18.49 -3.90 -16.21
C LYS A 10 -17.14 -3.19 -16.11
N ASN A 11 -17.06 -2.09 -15.34
CA ASN A 11 -15.81 -1.39 -15.06
C ASN A 11 -14.92 -2.14 -14.05
N GLU A 12 -15.52 -2.81 -13.06
CA GLU A 12 -14.80 -3.70 -12.14
C GLU A 12 -14.26 -4.94 -12.85
N VAL A 13 -15.04 -5.51 -13.78
CA VAL A 13 -14.62 -6.60 -14.68
C VAL A 13 -13.55 -6.14 -15.66
N LEU A 14 -13.61 -4.91 -16.21
CA LEU A 14 -12.53 -4.36 -17.04
C LEU A 14 -11.23 -4.13 -16.25
N HIS A 15 -11.33 -3.77 -14.96
CA HIS A 15 -10.18 -3.61 -14.08
C HIS A 15 -9.56 -4.96 -13.64
N ILE A 16 -10.38 -6.02 -13.58
CA ILE A 16 -9.93 -7.40 -13.33
C ILE A 16 -9.40 -8.04 -14.61
N ALA A 17 -10.01 -7.75 -15.76
CA ALA A 17 -9.65 -8.28 -17.08
C ALA A 17 -8.44 -7.56 -17.70
N SER A 18 -8.12 -6.32 -17.31
CA SER A 18 -6.85 -5.69 -17.70
C SER A 18 -5.62 -6.38 -17.09
N GLY A 19 -5.82 -7.35 -16.18
CA GLY A 19 -4.78 -8.22 -15.65
C GLY A 19 -4.54 -9.51 -16.45
N THR A 20 -5.17 -9.68 -17.63
CA THR A 20 -4.92 -10.84 -18.50
C THR A 20 -3.78 -10.56 -19.48
N SER A 21 -2.55 -10.72 -19.02
CA SER A 21 -1.44 -11.17 -19.87
C SER A 21 -0.67 -12.25 -19.12
N SER A 22 -0.36 -13.33 -19.81
CA SER A 22 0.34 -14.52 -19.35
C SER A 22 1.82 -14.32 -18.97
N ASP A 23 2.21 -13.08 -18.64
CA ASP A 23 3.44 -12.70 -17.96
C ASP A 23 3.03 -11.74 -16.84
N SER A 24 3.24 -12.11 -15.58
CA SER A 24 2.85 -11.24 -14.46
C SER A 24 3.66 -9.95 -14.52
N GLU A 25 2.99 -8.81 -14.61
CA GLU A 25 3.69 -7.53 -14.57
C GLU A 25 4.54 -7.43 -13.29
N ALA A 26 5.82 -7.04 -13.45
CA ALA A 26 6.76 -6.89 -12.35
C ALA A 26 6.31 -5.82 -11.34
N TRP A 27 5.45 -4.89 -11.77
CA TRP A 27 4.89 -3.83 -10.95
C TRP A 27 3.44 -3.53 -11.34
N GLU A 28 2.53 -3.74 -10.40
CA GLU A 28 1.11 -3.40 -10.52
C GLU A 28 0.77 -2.26 -9.54
N ILE A 29 0.06 -1.23 -10.01
CA ILE A 29 -0.39 -0.12 -9.16
C ILE A 29 -1.91 0.06 -9.32
N ILE A 30 -2.63 0.10 -8.20
CA ILE A 30 -4.09 0.26 -8.18
C ILE A 30 -4.48 1.35 -7.19
N LEU A 31 -5.23 2.35 -7.67
CA LEU A 31 -5.85 3.35 -6.81
C LEU A 31 -7.31 2.99 -6.53
N LYS A 32 -7.71 3.05 -5.25
CA LYS A 32 -9.10 2.83 -4.84
C LYS A 32 -9.50 3.72 -3.68
N ARG A 33 -10.81 3.83 -3.44
CA ARG A 33 -11.37 4.40 -2.22
C ARG A 33 -11.12 3.45 -1.05
N HIS A 34 -10.61 3.97 0.07
CA HIS A 34 -10.41 3.20 1.30
C HIS A 34 -11.60 3.34 2.24
N ASP A 35 -11.98 4.58 2.51
CA ASP A 35 -13.13 4.97 3.32
C ASP A 35 -13.72 6.29 2.77
N ASP A 36 -14.49 7.02 3.57
CA ASP A 36 -15.15 8.26 3.15
C ASP A 36 -14.16 9.42 2.93
N HIS A 37 -12.95 9.35 3.48
CA HIS A 37 -11.99 10.46 3.44
C HIS A 37 -10.63 10.06 2.88
N ASN A 38 -10.34 8.77 2.79
CA ASN A 38 -9.05 8.25 2.40
C ASN A 38 -9.10 7.53 1.04
N LEU A 39 -8.13 7.88 0.18
CA LEU A 39 -7.74 7.06 -0.95
C LEU A 39 -6.63 6.09 -0.54
N GLU A 40 -6.55 4.94 -1.20
CA GLU A 40 -5.47 3.96 -1.02
C GLU A 40 -4.89 3.60 -2.40
N LEU A 41 -3.63 3.98 -2.62
CA LEU A 41 -2.82 3.54 -3.74
C LEU A 41 -2.01 2.31 -3.31
N LYS A 42 -2.33 1.16 -3.90
CA LYS A 42 -1.63 -0.10 -3.68
C LYS A 42 -0.60 -0.30 -4.77
N SER A 43 0.68 -0.28 -4.41
CA SER A 43 1.79 -0.63 -5.30
C SER A 43 2.28 -2.03 -4.93
N MET A 44 2.16 -2.98 -5.85
CA MET A 44 2.59 -4.37 -5.70
C MET A 44 3.79 -4.60 -6.61
N LEU A 45 4.97 -4.69 -6.00
CA LEU A 45 6.23 -4.81 -6.70
C LEU A 45 6.87 -6.17 -6.43
N GLN A 46 7.14 -6.91 -7.49
CA GLN A 46 7.85 -8.20 -7.42
C GLN A 46 9.36 -7.97 -7.38
N PHE A 47 10.04 -8.62 -6.44
CA PHE A 47 11.51 -8.61 -6.43
C PHE A 47 12.05 -9.32 -7.68
N GLN A 48 13.10 -8.76 -8.28
CA GLN A 48 13.76 -9.31 -9.46
C GLN A 48 15.06 -10.01 -9.06
N LYS A 49 15.65 -10.75 -10.01
CA LYS A 49 16.98 -11.39 -9.83
C LYS A 49 18.10 -10.38 -9.55
N GLU A 50 17.93 -9.17 -10.07
CA GLU A 50 18.81 -8.03 -9.83
C GLU A 50 18.14 -7.02 -8.90
N SER A 51 18.94 -6.12 -8.32
CA SER A 51 18.38 -5.02 -7.55
C SER A 51 17.69 -4.03 -8.47
N VAL A 52 16.63 -3.41 -7.98
CA VAL A 52 15.69 -2.67 -8.82
C VAL A 52 15.46 -1.27 -8.27
N GLN A 53 15.38 -0.32 -9.20
CA GLN A 53 14.91 1.02 -8.93
C GLN A 53 13.53 1.23 -9.54
N GLY A 54 12.60 1.70 -8.73
CA GLY A 54 11.26 2.06 -9.16
C GLY A 54 11.00 3.53 -8.92
N VAL A 55 10.42 4.23 -9.88
CA VAL A 55 9.94 5.61 -9.68
C VAL A 55 8.43 5.62 -9.86
N VAL A 56 7.72 6.27 -8.94
CA VAL A 56 6.29 6.60 -9.06
C VAL A 56 6.14 8.11 -8.91
N ASP A 57 5.55 8.75 -9.91
CA ASP A 57 5.19 10.15 -9.93
C ASP A 57 3.66 10.26 -9.89
N LEU A 58 3.14 10.89 -8.83
CA LEU A 58 1.71 11.08 -8.60
C LEU A 58 1.36 12.55 -8.76
N TYR A 59 0.43 12.85 -9.65
CA TYR A 59 -0.07 14.21 -9.90
C TYR A 59 -1.54 14.31 -9.51
N PHE A 60 -1.85 15.07 -8.46
CA PHE A 60 -3.21 15.32 -7.98
C PHE A 60 -3.69 16.69 -8.47
N PHE A 61 -4.58 16.70 -9.45
CA PHE A 61 -5.19 17.92 -9.99
C PHE A 61 -6.45 18.25 -9.21
N LEU A 62 -6.33 19.20 -8.28
CA LEU A 62 -7.41 19.59 -7.37
C LEU A 62 -8.01 20.94 -7.77
N PRO A 63 -9.33 21.14 -7.63
CA PRO A 63 -9.96 22.42 -7.92
C PRO A 63 -9.52 23.48 -6.91
N LYS A 64 -9.27 24.72 -7.34
CA LYS A 64 -8.79 25.79 -6.44
C LYS A 64 -9.65 26.04 -5.19
N ASN A 65 -10.93 25.66 -5.23
CA ASN A 65 -11.85 25.77 -4.10
C ASN A 65 -11.40 24.97 -2.86
N VAL A 66 -10.52 23.97 -3.01
CA VAL A 66 -9.96 23.24 -1.84
C VAL A 66 -8.89 24.03 -1.08
N GLN A 67 -8.52 25.22 -1.57
CA GLN A 67 -7.55 26.12 -0.96
C GLN A 67 -6.21 25.45 -0.65
N LEU A 68 -5.66 24.67 -1.58
CA LEU A 68 -4.42 23.92 -1.33
C LEU A 68 -3.26 24.82 -0.85
N ARG A 69 -3.16 26.04 -1.42
CA ARG A 69 -2.13 27.02 -1.07
C ARG A 69 -2.27 27.65 0.33
N SER A 70 -3.39 27.44 1.03
CA SER A 70 -3.51 27.89 2.42
C SER A 70 -2.70 27.02 3.39
N TYR A 71 -2.28 25.83 2.96
CA TYR A 71 -1.53 24.89 3.77
C TYR A 71 -0.04 24.93 3.45
N ASN A 72 0.77 24.73 4.47
CA ASN A 72 2.20 24.55 4.27
C ASN A 72 2.53 23.13 3.80
N LYS A 73 3.72 22.97 3.22
CA LYS A 73 4.20 21.69 2.70
C LYS A 73 4.22 20.56 3.75
N TYR A 74 4.50 20.89 5.01
CA TYR A 74 4.53 19.91 6.10
C TYR A 74 3.14 19.38 6.41
N GLU A 75 2.13 20.25 6.51
CA GLU A 75 0.73 19.87 6.73
C GLU A 75 0.22 18.94 5.65
N ILE A 76 0.50 19.26 4.38
CA ILE A 76 0.15 18.41 3.24
C ILE A 76 0.88 17.06 3.34
N SER A 77 2.16 17.05 3.73
CA SER A 77 2.92 15.79 3.83
C SER A 77 2.38 14.80 4.86
N VAL A 78 1.68 15.28 5.90
CA VAL A 78 1.07 14.42 6.93
C VAL A 78 -0.17 13.69 6.41
N ASP A 79 -0.81 14.22 5.36
CA ASP A 79 -1.96 13.58 4.73
C ASP A 79 -1.57 12.33 3.91
N PHE A 80 -0.29 12.18 3.59
CA PHE A 80 0.27 11.02 2.88
C PHE A 80 0.92 10.06 3.85
N PHE A 81 0.37 8.86 3.97
CA PHE A 81 0.86 7.87 4.91
C PHE A 81 0.98 6.49 4.25
N SER A 82 2.18 5.93 4.28
CA SER A 82 2.49 4.66 3.63
C SER A 82 2.67 3.52 4.63
N ARG A 83 2.13 2.34 4.31
CA ARG A 83 2.40 1.08 5.02
C ARG A 83 2.98 0.06 4.06
N GLN A 84 4.18 -0.41 4.36
CA GLN A 84 4.84 -1.48 3.62
C GLN A 84 4.64 -2.83 4.31
N ARG A 85 4.40 -3.87 3.51
CA ARG A 85 4.40 -5.27 3.95
C ARG A 85 4.96 -6.17 2.86
N LEU A 86 5.48 -7.32 3.26
CA LEU A 86 5.71 -8.42 2.36
C LEU A 86 4.39 -9.16 2.11
N PHE A 87 4.27 -9.73 0.92
CA PHE A 87 3.20 -10.65 0.57
C PHE A 87 3.72 -11.70 -0.41
N ILE A 88 2.95 -12.76 -0.61
CA ILE A 88 3.29 -13.82 -1.55
C ILE A 88 2.51 -13.57 -2.85
N PRO A 89 3.17 -13.39 -4.01
CA PRO A 89 2.50 -13.14 -5.28
C PRO A 89 1.55 -14.28 -5.64
N GLN A 90 0.38 -13.94 -6.20
CA GLN A 90 -0.63 -14.93 -6.63
C GLN A 90 -0.11 -15.92 -7.70
N ASN A 91 0.89 -15.50 -8.47
CA ASN A 91 1.49 -16.30 -9.55
C ASN A 91 2.77 -17.01 -9.11
N SER A 92 3.23 -16.79 -7.87
CA SER A 92 4.33 -17.58 -7.33
C SER A 92 3.86 -19.03 -7.17
N LYS A 93 4.69 -20.01 -7.58
CA LYS A 93 4.44 -21.42 -7.26
C LYS A 93 4.55 -21.56 -5.76
N PHE A 94 3.43 -21.39 -5.08
CA PHE A 94 3.34 -21.56 -3.64
C PHE A 94 3.82 -22.97 -3.31
N ARG A 95 4.90 -23.11 -2.55
CA ARG A 95 5.50 -24.41 -2.25
C ARG A 95 4.66 -25.10 -1.20
N LEU A 96 3.59 -25.77 -1.63
CA LEU A 96 2.73 -26.59 -0.77
C LEU A 96 3.53 -27.62 0.03
N ASP A 97 4.58 -28.18 -0.57
CA ASP A 97 5.48 -29.12 0.10
C ASP A 97 6.21 -28.48 1.28
N GLU A 98 6.55 -27.19 1.19
CA GLU A 98 7.21 -26.47 2.27
C GLU A 98 6.27 -26.20 3.46
N LEU A 99 5.00 -25.87 3.18
CA LEU A 99 3.99 -25.81 4.23
C LEU A 99 3.76 -27.16 4.90
N LYS A 100 3.68 -28.24 4.12
CA LYS A 100 3.55 -29.60 4.65
C LYS A 100 4.76 -29.98 5.51
N ASN A 101 5.97 -29.65 5.08
CA ASN A 101 7.18 -29.88 5.85
C ASN A 101 7.20 -29.08 7.15
N LYS A 102 6.70 -27.84 7.15
CA LYS A 102 6.55 -27.01 8.35
C LYS A 102 5.51 -27.59 9.33
N LEU A 103 4.42 -28.14 8.83
CA LEU A 103 3.43 -28.85 9.66
C LEU A 103 4.05 -30.09 10.33
N ILE A 104 4.81 -30.89 9.56
CA ILE A 104 5.52 -32.06 10.10
C ILE A 104 6.57 -31.64 11.14
N LEU A 105 7.29 -30.55 10.88
CA LEU A 105 8.26 -30.00 11.84
C LEU A 105 7.58 -29.55 13.13
N LEU A 106 6.45 -28.84 13.03
CA LEU A 106 5.67 -28.42 14.18
C LEU A 106 5.22 -29.63 15.01
N GLU A 107 4.69 -30.68 14.37
CA GLU A 107 4.28 -31.92 15.04
C GLU A 107 5.45 -32.58 15.78
N LYS A 108 6.64 -32.62 15.17
CA LYS A 108 7.86 -33.15 15.81
C LYS A 108 8.28 -32.33 17.02
N ILE A 109 8.31 -31.00 16.91
CA ILE A 109 8.71 -30.11 18.01
C ILE A 109 7.73 -30.25 19.17
N ILE A 110 6.43 -30.31 18.89
CA ILE A 110 5.42 -30.46 19.94
C ILE A 110 5.49 -31.84 20.60
N SER A 111 5.74 -32.90 19.82
CA SER A 111 5.99 -34.23 20.37
C SER A 111 7.24 -34.24 21.26
N SER A 112 8.30 -33.50 20.90
CA SER A 112 9.48 -33.36 21.77
C SER A 112 9.15 -32.62 23.07
N TYR A 113 8.27 -31.61 23.02
CA TYR A 113 7.78 -30.90 24.19
C TYR A 113 6.96 -31.80 25.13
N SER A 114 6.11 -32.69 24.60
CA SER A 114 5.30 -33.59 25.44
C SER A 114 6.13 -34.64 26.19
N HIS A 115 7.29 -35.03 25.65
CA HIS A 115 8.18 -36.02 26.29
C HIS A 115 9.25 -35.37 27.18
N SER A 116 9.20 -34.03 27.35
CA SER A 116 10.24 -33.24 28.00
C SER A 116 10.04 -32.99 29.50
N ASP A 117 9.23 -33.79 30.19
CA ASP A 117 8.94 -33.60 31.63
C ASP A 117 10.18 -33.71 32.55
N ALA A 118 11.30 -34.23 32.03
CA ALA A 118 12.59 -34.32 32.72
C ALA A 118 13.63 -33.23 32.34
N LEU A 119 13.29 -32.30 31.43
CA LEU A 119 14.21 -31.24 30.99
C LEU A 119 14.29 -30.06 31.98
N LEU A 120 15.41 -29.35 31.97
CA LEU A 120 15.58 -28.13 32.76
C LEU A 120 14.61 -27.04 32.28
N HIS A 121 14.23 -26.14 33.20
CA HIS A 121 13.30 -25.04 32.89
C HIS A 121 13.74 -24.18 31.70
N GLU A 122 15.05 -23.97 31.51
CA GLU A 122 15.62 -23.21 30.40
C GLU A 122 15.44 -23.92 29.04
N GLU A 123 15.66 -25.23 28.98
CA GLU A 123 15.49 -26.02 27.75
C GLU A 123 14.02 -26.05 27.32
N LYS A 124 13.11 -26.16 28.29
CA LYS A 124 11.66 -26.11 28.03
C LYS A 124 11.23 -24.75 27.49
N GLN A 125 11.86 -23.66 27.92
CA GLN A 125 11.61 -22.31 27.39
C GLN A 125 12.12 -22.15 25.95
N ILE A 126 13.27 -22.72 25.62
CA ILE A 126 13.82 -22.69 24.25
C ILE A 126 12.88 -23.43 23.28
N ILE A 127 12.44 -24.64 23.63
CA ILE A 127 11.50 -25.41 22.80
C ILE A 127 10.18 -24.65 22.63
N LEU A 128 9.68 -24.04 23.69
CA LEU A 128 8.48 -23.22 23.66
C LEU A 128 8.65 -22.03 22.71
N GLN A 129 9.78 -21.33 22.75
CA GLN A 129 10.12 -20.23 21.82
C GLN A 129 10.19 -20.69 20.36
N ASP A 130 10.72 -21.89 20.10
CA ASP A 130 10.71 -22.49 18.77
C ASP A 130 9.28 -22.78 18.29
N ILE A 131 8.41 -23.32 19.17
CA ILE A 131 6.99 -23.50 18.87
C ILE A 131 6.35 -22.15 18.50
N TYR A 132 6.59 -21.08 19.28
CA TYR A 132 6.08 -19.74 18.95
C TYR A 132 6.51 -19.29 17.55
N SER A 133 7.81 -19.42 17.23
CA SER A 133 8.36 -18.98 15.95
C SER A 133 7.79 -19.78 14.77
N GLN A 134 7.63 -21.10 14.92
CA GLN A 134 7.07 -21.97 13.89
C GLN A 134 5.58 -21.73 13.69
N VAL A 135 4.81 -21.63 14.77
CA VAL A 135 3.37 -21.34 14.72
C VAL A 135 3.11 -19.97 14.07
N GLN A 136 3.93 -18.96 14.41
CA GLN A 136 3.82 -17.64 13.81
C GLN A 136 4.13 -17.66 12.30
N SER A 137 5.22 -18.35 11.90
CA SER A 137 5.58 -18.55 10.50
C SER A 137 4.44 -19.25 9.74
N LEU A 138 3.99 -20.39 10.25
CA LEU A 138 2.92 -21.20 9.65
C LEU A 138 1.62 -20.39 9.49
N GLY A 139 1.20 -19.66 10.52
CA GLY A 139 0.02 -18.78 10.45
C GLY A 139 0.17 -17.66 9.43
N ALA A 140 1.37 -17.08 9.27
CA ALA A 140 1.65 -16.09 8.24
C ALA A 140 1.44 -16.67 6.83
N PHE A 141 2.10 -17.80 6.55
CA PHE A 141 2.10 -18.44 5.24
C PHE A 141 0.74 -19.01 4.86
N MET A 142 0.10 -19.77 5.76
CA MET A 142 -1.25 -20.28 5.54
C MET A 142 -2.25 -19.15 5.36
N GLY A 143 -2.13 -18.07 6.15
CA GLY A 143 -3.02 -16.91 6.04
C GLY A 143 -2.89 -16.18 4.70
N GLU A 144 -1.68 -16.02 4.16
CA GLU A 144 -1.50 -15.44 2.82
C GLU A 144 -1.90 -16.43 1.71
N TYR A 145 -1.70 -17.74 1.88
CA TYR A 145 -2.16 -18.77 0.94
C TYR A 145 -3.68 -18.80 0.80
N ILE A 146 -4.41 -18.84 1.93
CA ILE A 146 -5.89 -18.78 1.96
C ILE A 146 -6.39 -17.54 1.22
N LYS A 147 -5.78 -16.37 1.45
CA LYS A 147 -6.13 -15.12 0.77
C LYS A 147 -5.82 -15.15 -0.71
N ALA A 148 -4.67 -15.71 -1.11
CA ALA A 148 -4.28 -15.83 -2.51
C ALA A 148 -5.25 -16.72 -3.28
N ILE A 149 -5.62 -17.89 -2.73
CA ILE A 149 -6.63 -18.77 -3.32
C ILE A 149 -7.99 -18.10 -3.36
N SER A 150 -8.45 -17.48 -2.27
CA SER A 150 -9.74 -16.78 -2.27
C SER A 150 -9.78 -15.71 -3.36
N SER A 151 -8.73 -14.90 -3.49
CA SER A 151 -8.64 -13.87 -4.54
C SER A 151 -8.63 -14.49 -5.95
N LYS A 152 -7.84 -15.55 -6.16
CA LYS A 152 -7.76 -16.23 -7.45
C LYS A 152 -9.08 -16.90 -7.84
N ALA A 153 -9.71 -17.62 -6.92
CA ALA A 153 -11.02 -18.24 -7.12
C ALA A 153 -12.10 -17.23 -7.51
N LYS A 154 -12.08 -16.02 -6.94
CA LYS A 154 -12.98 -14.94 -7.36
C LYS A 154 -12.75 -14.48 -8.79
N LYS A 155 -11.47 -14.29 -9.15
CA LYS A 155 -11.09 -13.93 -10.52
C LYS A 155 -11.51 -15.03 -11.50
N ASP A 156 -11.17 -16.27 -11.19
CA ASP A 156 -11.50 -17.44 -12.00
C ASP A 156 -13.03 -17.58 -12.17
N LEU A 157 -13.84 -17.41 -11.10
CA LEU A 157 -15.30 -17.41 -11.19
C LEU A 157 -15.86 -16.27 -12.06
N THR A 158 -15.22 -15.12 -12.04
CA THR A 158 -15.61 -13.95 -12.86
C THR A 158 -15.20 -14.17 -14.33
N LEU A 159 -14.03 -14.76 -14.56
CA LEU A 159 -13.54 -15.12 -15.90
C LEU A 159 -14.35 -16.24 -16.53
N ILE A 160 -14.65 -17.30 -15.77
CA ILE A 160 -15.56 -18.37 -16.19
C ILE A 160 -16.89 -17.78 -16.68
N GLN A 161 -17.41 -16.77 -15.99
CA GLN A 161 -18.63 -16.07 -16.42
C GLN A 161 -18.39 -15.18 -17.66
N SER A 162 -17.23 -14.56 -17.85
CA SER A 162 -16.98 -13.74 -19.04
C SER A 162 -16.65 -14.57 -20.29
N HIS A 163 -15.96 -15.71 -20.12
CA HIS A 163 -15.57 -16.68 -21.15
C HIS A 163 -16.75 -17.49 -21.71
N LEU A 164 -17.95 -17.35 -21.12
CA LEU A 164 -19.24 -17.87 -21.61
C LEU A 164 -19.57 -17.53 -23.07
N ARG A 165 -18.83 -16.63 -23.72
CA ARG A 165 -18.99 -16.28 -25.14
C ARG A 165 -18.22 -17.16 -26.13
N ASN A 166 -17.20 -17.92 -25.70
CA ASN A 166 -16.28 -18.59 -26.63
C ASN A 166 -16.28 -20.13 -26.59
N HIS A 167 -17.09 -20.78 -25.74
CA HIS A 167 -17.31 -22.25 -25.64
C HIS A 167 -16.07 -23.17 -25.47
N LEU A 168 -14.84 -22.65 -25.54
CA LEU A 168 -13.59 -23.39 -25.40
C LEU A 168 -12.90 -22.98 -24.08
N GLY A 169 -12.48 -23.95 -23.26
CA GLY A 169 -11.67 -23.73 -22.05
C GLY A 169 -12.41 -23.78 -20.69
N PHE A 170 -13.73 -23.52 -20.65
CA PHE A 170 -14.49 -23.46 -19.39
C PHE A 170 -14.34 -24.71 -18.49
N LYS A 171 -14.32 -25.92 -19.09
CA LYS A 171 -14.19 -27.17 -18.34
C LYS A 171 -12.86 -27.29 -17.61
N GLU A 172 -11.77 -26.84 -18.26
CA GLU A 172 -10.43 -26.85 -17.68
C GLU A 172 -10.31 -25.79 -16.60
N ASP A 173 -10.81 -24.58 -16.84
CA ASP A 173 -10.83 -23.49 -15.86
C ASP A 173 -11.60 -23.87 -14.59
N PHE A 174 -12.76 -24.53 -14.77
CA PHE A 174 -13.58 -25.00 -13.66
C PHE A 174 -12.93 -26.16 -12.91
N ALA A 175 -12.29 -27.11 -13.61
CA ALA A 175 -11.54 -28.19 -12.97
C ALA A 175 -10.34 -27.66 -12.16
N ASP A 176 -9.61 -26.66 -12.69
CA ASP A 176 -8.51 -26.01 -11.99
C ASP A 176 -9.01 -25.26 -10.73
N LEU A 177 -10.14 -24.57 -10.82
CA LEU A 177 -10.80 -23.96 -9.65
C LEU A 177 -11.15 -24.99 -8.57
N MET A 178 -11.73 -26.13 -8.96
CA MET A 178 -12.08 -27.21 -8.05
C MET A 178 -10.86 -27.82 -7.37
N ASN A 179 -9.79 -28.08 -8.14
CA ASN A 179 -8.53 -28.62 -7.62
C ASN A 179 -7.88 -27.67 -6.60
N LYS A 180 -7.93 -26.36 -6.83
CA LYS A 180 -7.41 -25.36 -5.86
C LYS A 180 -8.20 -25.38 -4.54
N LEU A 181 -9.53 -25.48 -4.61
CA LEU A 181 -10.38 -25.56 -3.42
C LEU A 181 -10.13 -26.84 -2.64
N GLU A 182 -9.93 -27.96 -3.33
CA GLU A 182 -9.61 -29.24 -2.73
C GLU A 182 -8.25 -29.21 -2.02
N ALA A 183 -7.21 -28.71 -2.71
CA ALA A 183 -5.89 -28.52 -2.11
C ALA A 183 -5.91 -27.60 -0.88
N LEU A 184 -6.75 -26.57 -0.88
CA LEU A 184 -6.95 -25.69 0.27
C LEU A 184 -7.60 -26.45 1.44
N ASN A 185 -8.66 -27.21 1.18
CA ASN A 185 -9.34 -28.01 2.20
C ASN A 185 -8.40 -29.09 2.78
N ASP A 186 -7.57 -29.73 1.96
CA ASP A 186 -6.62 -30.74 2.41
C ASP A 186 -5.56 -30.15 3.33
N LEU A 187 -5.05 -28.96 2.99
CA LEU A 187 -4.10 -28.24 3.83
C LEU A 187 -4.70 -27.87 5.20
N VAL A 188 -5.92 -27.33 5.21
CA VAL A 188 -6.63 -27.00 6.46
C VAL A 188 -6.91 -28.27 7.28
N SER A 189 -7.27 -29.37 6.61
CA SER A 189 -7.49 -30.66 7.26
C SER A 189 -6.21 -31.24 7.87
N ALA A 190 -5.07 -31.09 7.18
CA ALA A 190 -3.77 -31.51 7.68
C ALA A 190 -3.33 -30.69 8.90
N LEU A 191 -3.55 -29.37 8.89
CA LEU A 191 -3.33 -28.52 10.06
C LEU A 191 -4.16 -29.03 11.25
N ARG A 192 -5.46 -29.28 11.04
CA ARG A 192 -6.35 -29.75 12.11
C ARG A 192 -5.95 -31.10 12.67
N ALA A 193 -5.56 -32.02 11.81
CA ALA A 193 -5.05 -33.32 12.25
C ALA A 193 -3.79 -33.15 13.12
N ALA A 194 -2.94 -32.16 12.82
CA ALA A 194 -1.78 -31.84 13.65
C ALA A 194 -2.19 -31.14 14.96
N THR A 195 -3.12 -30.19 14.94
CA THR A 195 -3.56 -29.45 16.14
C THR A 195 -4.41 -30.30 17.09
N ASP A 196 -5.26 -31.20 16.57
CA ASP A 196 -6.07 -32.14 17.37
C ASP A 196 -5.19 -33.08 18.20
N LYS A 197 -4.09 -33.59 17.62
CA LYS A 197 -3.12 -34.42 18.36
C LYS A 197 -2.46 -33.65 19.51
N VAL A 198 -2.38 -32.34 19.38
CA VAL A 198 -1.70 -31.43 20.31
C VAL A 198 -2.65 -30.85 21.34
N GLU A 199 -3.96 -30.92 21.12
CA GLU A 199 -4.98 -30.42 22.05
C GLU A 199 -4.79 -31.00 23.47
N ALA A 200 -4.33 -32.26 23.57
CA ALA A 200 -3.98 -32.91 24.84
C ALA A 200 -2.84 -32.23 25.63
N ILE A 201 -1.94 -31.51 24.96
CA ILE A 201 -0.75 -30.87 25.55
C ILE A 201 -1.07 -29.42 26.01
N ASN A 202 -2.23 -28.88 25.61
CA ASN A 202 -2.76 -27.56 26.00
C ASN A 202 -1.77 -26.39 25.82
N ILE A 203 -1.17 -26.29 24.63
CA ILE A 203 -0.32 -25.15 24.26
C ILE A 203 -1.20 -24.02 23.67
N PRO A 204 -1.38 -22.87 24.36
CA PRO A 204 -2.38 -21.87 23.96
C PRO A 204 -2.18 -21.29 22.55
N VAL A 205 -0.92 -21.15 22.11
CA VAL A 205 -0.59 -20.53 20.82
C VAL A 205 -0.91 -21.42 19.63
N VAL A 206 -0.90 -22.74 19.82
CA VAL A 206 -1.36 -23.71 18.80
C VAL A 206 -2.87 -23.63 18.63
N GLN A 207 -3.62 -23.46 19.73
CA GLN A 207 -5.07 -23.23 19.69
C GLN A 207 -5.41 -21.91 18.99
N LEU A 208 -4.65 -20.84 19.27
CA LEU A 208 -4.82 -19.55 18.58
C LEU A 208 -4.55 -19.65 17.07
N LEU A 209 -3.60 -20.50 16.65
CA LEU A 209 -3.33 -20.73 15.23
C LEU A 209 -4.53 -21.37 14.55
N ASP A 210 -5.07 -22.42 15.16
CA ASP A 210 -6.23 -23.11 14.62
C ASP A 210 -7.47 -22.20 14.54
N GLU A 211 -7.75 -21.43 15.61
CA GLU A 211 -8.81 -20.42 15.62
C GLU A 211 -8.63 -19.38 14.50
N TYR A 212 -7.41 -18.84 14.36
CA TYR A 212 -7.10 -17.86 13.32
C TYR A 212 -7.32 -18.42 11.91
N ILE A 213 -6.85 -19.64 11.65
CA ILE A 213 -7.01 -20.29 10.33
C ILE A 213 -8.47 -20.66 10.06
N HIS A 214 -9.22 -21.13 11.05
CA HIS A 214 -10.65 -21.38 10.93
C HIS A 214 -11.40 -20.13 10.45
N HIS A 215 -11.18 -18.99 11.11
CA HIS A 215 -11.84 -17.74 10.73
C HIS A 215 -11.44 -17.27 9.32
N LEU A 216 -10.16 -17.35 8.95
CA LEU A 216 -9.72 -17.00 7.60
C LEU A 216 -10.32 -17.91 6.52
N TYR A 217 -10.42 -19.22 6.81
CA TYR A 217 -10.94 -20.20 5.88
C TYR A 217 -12.46 -20.02 5.68
N VAL A 218 -13.23 -19.83 6.76
CA VAL A 218 -14.66 -19.52 6.69
C VAL A 218 -14.90 -18.20 5.94
N GLU A 219 -14.11 -17.16 6.20
CA GLU A 219 -14.20 -15.89 5.48
C GLU A 219 -13.89 -16.07 3.98
N ALA A 220 -12.89 -16.89 3.63
CA ALA A 220 -12.54 -17.20 2.24
C ALA A 220 -13.66 -17.95 1.51
N LEU A 221 -14.23 -19.00 2.13
CA LEU A 221 -15.35 -19.75 1.56
C LEU A 221 -16.60 -18.88 1.40
N GLY A 222 -16.94 -18.05 2.40
CA GLY A 222 -18.07 -17.11 2.33
C GLY A 222 -17.93 -16.13 1.16
N LYS A 223 -16.73 -15.55 1.00
CA LYS A 223 -16.40 -14.65 -0.10
C LYS A 223 -16.50 -15.29 -1.49
N ILE A 224 -16.13 -16.56 -1.61
CA ILE A 224 -16.23 -17.33 -2.87
C ILE A 224 -17.71 -17.64 -3.15
N LYS A 225 -18.44 -18.07 -2.12
CA LYS A 225 -19.88 -18.34 -2.16
C LYS A 225 -20.69 -17.11 -2.59
N ASP A 226 -20.38 -15.93 -2.06
CA ASP A 226 -21.07 -14.69 -2.41
C ASP A 226 -20.95 -14.36 -3.90
N ILE A 227 -19.72 -14.42 -4.44
CA ILE A 227 -19.48 -14.16 -5.87
C ILE A 227 -20.12 -15.24 -6.74
N PHE A 228 -20.03 -16.51 -6.32
CA PHE A 228 -20.73 -17.60 -6.99
C PHE A 228 -22.23 -17.35 -7.12
N TYR A 229 -22.92 -16.93 -6.04
CA TYR A 229 -24.36 -16.64 -6.11
C TYR A 229 -24.69 -15.35 -6.87
N GLN A 230 -23.85 -14.33 -6.79
CA GLN A 230 -23.99 -13.14 -7.62
C GLN A 230 -23.93 -13.52 -9.10
N ASN A 231 -22.95 -14.34 -9.49
CA ASN A 231 -22.76 -14.80 -10.86
C ASN A 231 -23.91 -15.73 -11.31
N LYS A 232 -24.36 -16.66 -10.45
CA LYS A 232 -25.52 -17.54 -10.72
C LYS A 232 -26.82 -16.75 -10.94
N ARG A 233 -27.05 -15.68 -10.15
CA ARG A 233 -28.24 -14.81 -10.32
C ARG A 233 -28.22 -14.05 -11.65
N LEU A 234 -27.05 -13.61 -12.08
CA LEU A 234 -26.83 -12.93 -13.36
C LEU A 234 -26.89 -13.91 -14.54
N GLY A 235 -26.74 -15.22 -14.29
CA GLY A 235 -26.59 -16.26 -15.29
C GLY A 235 -27.87 -16.97 -15.76
N LYS A 236 -29.06 -16.38 -15.62
CA LYS A 236 -30.34 -16.97 -16.08
C LYS A 236 -30.39 -17.30 -17.60
N GLU A 237 -29.40 -16.87 -18.38
CA GLU A 237 -29.26 -17.16 -19.81
C GLU A 237 -27.97 -17.94 -20.15
N THR A 238 -27.32 -18.61 -19.18
CA THR A 238 -25.95 -19.14 -19.38
C THR A 238 -25.89 -20.60 -19.86
N THR A 239 -24.95 -20.85 -20.77
CA THR A 239 -24.65 -22.12 -21.47
C THR A 239 -23.80 -23.12 -20.66
N ILE A 240 -23.53 -22.85 -19.38
CA ILE A 240 -22.87 -23.83 -18.50
C ILE A 240 -23.93 -24.84 -18.03
N PRO A 241 -23.69 -26.17 -18.21
CA PRO A 241 -24.58 -27.18 -17.68
C PRO A 241 -24.77 -26.99 -16.16
N GLU A 242 -26.03 -26.95 -15.71
CA GLU A 242 -26.37 -26.78 -14.28
C GLU A 242 -25.63 -27.78 -13.37
N THR A 243 -25.23 -28.93 -13.91
CA THR A 243 -24.44 -29.96 -13.23
C THR A 243 -23.15 -29.43 -12.61
N TYR A 244 -22.37 -28.60 -13.33
CA TYR A 244 -21.10 -28.06 -12.79
C TYR A 244 -21.36 -27.07 -11.65
N TRP A 245 -22.37 -26.21 -11.80
CA TRP A 245 -22.72 -25.26 -10.76
C TRP A 245 -23.26 -25.95 -9.50
N ASN A 246 -24.04 -27.03 -9.67
CA ASN A 246 -24.54 -27.82 -8.55
C ASN A 246 -23.39 -28.57 -7.86
N GLU A 247 -22.46 -29.17 -8.62
CA GLU A 247 -21.27 -29.82 -8.06
C GLU A 247 -20.43 -28.85 -7.21
N PHE A 248 -20.22 -27.61 -7.70
CA PHE A 248 -19.52 -26.57 -6.95
C PHE A 248 -20.24 -26.20 -5.65
N ASP A 249 -21.55 -25.97 -5.73
CA ASP A 249 -22.38 -25.59 -4.59
C ASP A 249 -22.40 -26.70 -3.53
N ASP A 250 -22.48 -27.95 -3.96
CA ASP A 250 -22.44 -29.12 -3.09
C ASP A 250 -21.07 -29.26 -2.40
N LYS A 251 -19.96 -29.09 -3.13
CA LYS A 251 -18.61 -29.07 -2.51
C LYS A 251 -18.47 -27.92 -1.50
N LEU A 252 -18.92 -26.71 -1.84
CA LEU A 252 -18.86 -25.57 -0.91
C LEU A 252 -19.70 -25.81 0.35
N LYS A 253 -20.92 -26.34 0.20
CA LYS A 253 -21.78 -26.72 1.32
C LYS A 253 -21.13 -27.80 2.17
N PHE A 254 -20.51 -28.80 1.55
CA PHE A 254 -19.78 -29.85 2.25
C PHE A 254 -18.65 -29.26 3.10
N TYR A 255 -17.79 -28.40 2.54
CA TYR A 255 -16.71 -27.77 3.30
C TYR A 255 -17.23 -26.88 4.44
N LEU A 256 -18.27 -26.07 4.20
CA LEU A 256 -18.89 -25.26 5.26
C LEU A 256 -19.53 -26.10 6.37
N SER A 257 -20.13 -27.24 6.01
CA SER A 257 -20.71 -28.15 7.01
C SER A 257 -19.63 -28.77 7.90
N LYS A 258 -18.48 -29.12 7.31
CA LYS A 258 -17.29 -29.61 8.04
C LYS A 258 -16.78 -28.53 9.01
N GLU A 259 -16.71 -27.27 8.56
CA GLU A 259 -16.34 -26.13 9.42
C GLU A 259 -17.30 -25.92 10.58
N MET A 260 -18.61 -26.01 10.33
CA MET A 260 -19.62 -25.86 11.37
C MET A 260 -19.51 -26.96 12.44
N LEU A 261 -19.27 -28.22 12.03
CA LEU A 261 -19.07 -29.32 12.95
C LEU A 261 -17.78 -29.14 13.77
N TYR A 262 -16.70 -28.68 13.12
CA TYR A 262 -15.44 -28.37 13.77
C TYR A 262 -15.58 -27.26 14.82
N GLN A 263 -16.24 -26.16 14.45
CA GLN A 263 -16.52 -25.03 15.35
C GLN A 263 -17.33 -25.46 16.57
N LYS A 264 -18.28 -26.38 16.41
CA LYS A 264 -19.07 -26.98 17.50
C LYS A 264 -18.22 -27.85 18.42
N LYS A 265 -17.34 -28.69 17.86
CA LYS A 265 -16.45 -29.58 18.63
C LYS A 265 -15.50 -28.79 19.53
N HIS A 266 -14.86 -27.75 18.99
CA HIS A 266 -13.79 -27.00 19.69
C HIS A 266 -14.25 -25.68 20.33
N ASN A 267 -15.56 -25.39 20.31
CA ASN A 267 -16.13 -24.16 20.89
C ASN A 267 -15.48 -22.85 20.41
N ILE A 268 -14.95 -22.82 19.18
CA ILE A 268 -14.14 -21.72 18.62
C ILE A 268 -14.92 -20.38 18.55
N THR A 269 -16.23 -20.37 18.72
CA THR A 269 -17.02 -19.11 18.72
C THR A 269 -18.36 -19.18 19.49
N LEU A 270 -18.62 -20.27 20.23
CA LEU A 270 -20.01 -20.66 20.57
C LEU A 270 -20.60 -20.11 21.87
N LYS A 271 -19.98 -19.12 22.54
CA LYS A 271 -20.58 -18.54 23.77
C LYS A 271 -21.05 -17.09 23.70
N GLN A 272 -20.82 -16.36 22.61
CA GLN A 272 -20.81 -14.91 22.71
C GLN A 272 -21.17 -14.22 21.37
N MET A 273 -22.35 -14.45 20.79
CA MET A 273 -22.80 -13.68 19.60
C MET A 273 -24.17 -13.01 19.76
N SER A 274 -24.82 -13.16 20.91
CA SER A 274 -26.13 -12.55 21.18
C SER A 274 -26.09 -11.08 21.60
N GLN A 275 -24.90 -10.50 21.85
CA GLN A 275 -24.72 -9.11 22.26
C GLN A 275 -23.68 -8.40 21.38
N LEU A 276 -23.96 -7.13 21.05
CA LEU A 276 -23.10 -6.25 20.24
C LEU A 276 -21.64 -6.22 20.74
N GLU A 277 -21.45 -6.12 22.07
CA GLU A 277 -20.15 -6.11 22.75
C GLU A 277 -19.31 -7.35 22.44
N ASN A 278 -19.97 -8.50 22.26
CA ASN A 278 -19.25 -9.74 21.94
C ASN A 278 -18.76 -9.78 20.49
N SER A 279 -19.49 -9.14 19.56
CA SER A 279 -19.05 -9.01 18.17
C SER A 279 -17.85 -8.08 18.04
N GLU A 280 -17.81 -7.00 18.83
CA GLU A 280 -16.67 -6.09 18.91
C GLU A 280 -15.43 -6.81 19.49
N LEU A 281 -15.61 -7.57 20.57
CA LEU A 281 -14.53 -8.35 21.18
C LEU A 281 -13.94 -9.37 20.19
N LEU A 282 -14.78 -10.03 19.41
CA LEU A 282 -14.32 -10.96 18.37
C LEU A 282 -13.48 -10.23 17.31
N ILE A 283 -13.92 -9.06 16.85
CA ILE A 283 -13.15 -8.25 15.88
C ILE A 283 -11.80 -7.84 16.47
N VAL A 284 -11.77 -7.42 17.75
CA VAL A 284 -10.52 -7.08 18.45
C VAL A 284 -9.58 -8.29 18.51
N ARG A 285 -10.09 -9.46 18.91
CA ARG A 285 -9.33 -10.71 19.02
C ARG A 285 -8.76 -11.14 17.66
N LEU A 286 -9.58 -11.12 16.60
CA LEU A 286 -9.14 -11.36 15.23
C LEU A 286 -8.06 -10.37 14.78
N GLY A 287 -8.21 -9.09 15.15
CA GLY A 287 -7.20 -8.07 14.89
C GLY A 287 -5.86 -8.36 15.58
N GLN A 288 -5.89 -8.83 16.82
CA GLN A 288 -4.70 -9.23 17.59
C GLN A 288 -4.04 -10.47 17.00
N MET A 289 -4.80 -11.53 16.72
CA MET A 289 -4.31 -12.75 16.07
C MET A 289 -3.65 -12.42 14.74
N LYS A 290 -4.28 -11.60 13.90
CA LYS A 290 -3.71 -11.14 12.64
C LYS A 290 -2.38 -10.40 12.85
N LYS A 291 -2.29 -9.48 13.82
CA LYS A 291 -1.02 -8.79 14.12
C LYS A 291 0.07 -9.75 14.56
N PHE A 292 -0.28 -10.74 15.39
CA PHE A 292 0.63 -11.76 15.89
C PHE A 292 1.14 -12.67 14.75
N PHE A 293 0.25 -13.32 14.01
CA PHE A 293 0.63 -14.26 12.95
C PHE A 293 1.27 -13.56 11.75
N GLN A 294 0.84 -12.34 11.40
CA GLN A 294 1.41 -11.64 10.23
C GLN A 294 2.66 -10.80 10.57
N ALA A 295 3.18 -10.86 11.80
CA ALA A 295 4.31 -10.03 12.22
C ALA A 295 5.54 -10.19 11.30
N LYS A 296 5.89 -11.43 10.94
CA LYS A 296 7.03 -11.74 10.05
C LYS A 296 6.89 -11.17 8.64
N MET A 297 5.66 -10.86 8.21
CA MET A 297 5.38 -10.24 6.92
C MET A 297 5.38 -8.70 6.99
N PHE A 298 5.37 -8.10 8.18
CA PHE A 298 5.43 -6.65 8.31
C PHE A 298 6.87 -6.15 8.19
N ILE A 299 7.02 -5.05 7.45
CA ILE A 299 8.31 -4.40 7.29
C ILE A 299 8.42 -3.33 8.37
N GLN A 300 9.55 -3.32 9.08
CA GLN A 300 9.88 -2.23 9.99
C GLN A 300 10.33 -1.03 9.16
N VAL A 301 9.63 0.08 9.36
CA VAL A 301 9.81 1.30 8.57
C VAL A 301 10.40 2.37 9.47
N LEU A 302 11.70 2.63 9.31
CA LEU A 302 12.35 3.70 10.04
C LEU A 302 12.27 4.98 9.20
N LYS A 303 11.29 5.84 9.52
CA LYS A 303 11.17 7.18 8.93
C LYS A 303 12.28 8.06 9.49
N LYS A 304 13.09 8.64 8.62
CA LYS A 304 14.13 9.61 8.99
C LYS A 304 13.86 10.92 8.26
N GLN A 305 13.82 12.03 9.02
CA GLN A 305 13.79 13.36 8.43
C GLN A 305 15.20 13.76 7.99
N THR A 306 15.37 14.02 6.70
CA THR A 306 16.66 14.31 6.06
C THR A 306 17.31 15.60 6.61
N ILE A 307 16.49 16.58 7.00
CA ILE A 307 16.95 17.91 7.45
C ILE A 307 17.85 17.83 8.69
N LYS A 308 17.60 16.89 9.61
CA LYS A 308 18.37 16.76 10.86
C LYS A 308 19.81 16.28 10.64
N LYS A 309 20.12 15.62 9.52
CA LYS A 309 21.50 15.19 9.20
C LYS A 309 22.37 16.30 8.64
N LEU A 310 21.78 17.39 8.16
CA LEU A 310 22.52 18.46 7.50
C LEU A 310 22.83 19.62 8.43
N THR A 311 22.18 19.71 9.58
CA THR A 311 22.50 20.73 10.58
C THR A 311 23.96 20.62 11.05
N GLU A 312 24.48 19.41 11.20
CA GLU A 312 25.86 19.15 11.65
C GLU A 312 26.93 19.53 10.61
N PRO A 313 26.92 19.05 9.35
CA PRO A 313 27.88 19.46 8.34
C PRO A 313 27.70 20.93 7.90
N MET A 314 26.48 21.48 7.94
CA MET A 314 26.27 22.92 7.69
C MET A 314 26.84 23.78 8.82
N ALA A 315 26.75 23.32 10.08
CA ALA A 315 27.42 23.98 11.19
C ALA A 315 28.95 23.92 11.04
N ALA A 316 29.50 22.80 10.55
CA ALA A 316 30.92 22.66 10.26
C ALA A 316 31.39 23.62 9.15
N ILE A 317 30.65 23.72 8.04
CA ILE A 317 30.96 24.67 6.95
C ILE A 317 30.88 26.12 7.45
N GLY A 318 29.85 26.45 8.23
CA GLY A 318 29.74 27.77 8.86
C GLY A 318 30.90 28.09 9.81
N ALA A 319 31.39 27.08 10.54
CA ALA A 319 32.58 27.22 11.39
C ALA A 319 33.86 27.41 10.58
N SER A 320 34.03 26.69 9.46
CA SER A 320 35.17 26.86 8.55
C SER A 320 35.20 28.26 7.92
N PHE A 321 34.07 28.79 7.48
CA PHE A 321 33.98 30.18 7.00
C PHE A 321 34.32 31.19 8.09
N ALA A 322 33.86 30.95 9.33
CA ALA A 322 34.20 31.81 10.47
C ALA A 322 35.70 31.77 10.80
N ALA A 323 36.35 30.61 10.67
CA ALA A 323 37.79 30.44 10.89
C ALA A 323 38.63 31.15 9.82
N ILE A 324 38.25 31.04 8.54
CA ILE A 324 38.92 31.74 7.43
C ILE A 324 38.79 33.26 7.62
N ALA A 325 37.59 33.74 7.94
CA ALA A 325 37.36 35.15 8.21
C ALA A 325 38.15 35.64 9.45
N ALA A 326 38.20 34.85 10.53
CA ALA A 326 39.00 35.17 11.71
C ALA A 326 40.50 35.25 11.40
N GLY A 327 41.03 34.34 10.56
CA GLY A 327 42.42 34.39 10.09
C GLY A 327 42.72 35.66 9.30
N VAL A 328 41.78 36.12 8.46
CA VAL A 328 41.90 37.39 7.73
C VAL A 328 41.90 38.59 8.69
N VAL A 329 40.96 38.64 9.63
CA VAL A 329 40.90 39.72 10.64
C VAL A 329 42.16 39.76 11.49
N GLN A 330 42.68 38.61 11.90
CA GLN A 330 43.89 38.54 12.72
C GLN A 330 45.14 38.95 11.93
N HIS A 331 45.19 38.66 10.63
CA HIS A 331 46.28 39.09 9.75
C HIS A 331 46.29 40.62 9.59
N TYR A 332 45.13 41.23 9.29
CA TYR A 332 45.00 42.68 9.12
C TYR A 332 44.92 43.47 10.44
N GLY A 333 44.61 42.81 11.55
CA GLY A 333 44.52 43.38 12.90
C GLY A 333 45.80 43.27 13.73
N SER A 334 46.96 43.06 13.08
CA SER A 334 48.24 42.90 13.77
C SER A 334 48.62 44.17 14.58
N PRO A 335 49.26 44.04 15.77
CA PRO A 335 49.36 45.12 16.76
C PRO A 335 50.31 46.28 16.39
N SER A 336 50.99 46.23 15.25
CA SER A 336 51.95 47.25 14.83
C SER A 336 51.31 48.52 14.23
N ALA A 337 49.97 48.61 14.18
CA ALA A 337 49.23 49.76 13.67
C ALA A 337 48.43 50.53 14.74
N ILE A 338 48.69 50.29 16.04
CA ILE A 338 47.96 50.91 17.16
C ILE A 338 48.84 51.93 17.91
N ASP A 339 49.60 52.73 17.15
CA ASP A 339 50.03 54.04 17.63
C ASP A 339 49.26 55.10 16.83
N TYR A 340 48.86 56.17 17.50
CA TYR A 340 48.07 57.33 17.04
C TYR A 340 46.57 57.33 17.41
N SER A 341 46.27 58.15 18.42
CA SER A 341 44.97 58.72 18.79
C SER A 341 44.18 59.17 17.55
N PHE A 342 42.87 58.90 17.53
CA PHE A 342 41.91 58.84 16.40
C PHE A 342 41.92 57.55 15.55
N GLY A 343 43.03 56.81 15.45
CA GLY A 343 43.10 55.53 14.74
C GLY A 343 42.43 54.37 15.50
N GLY A 344 42.62 54.30 16.82
CA GLY A 344 42.15 53.18 17.64
C GLY A 344 40.63 52.99 17.69
N ILE A 345 39.85 54.08 17.75
CA ILE A 345 38.37 54.02 17.70
C ILE A 345 37.91 53.58 16.31
N SER A 346 38.59 54.05 15.25
CA SER A 346 38.30 53.69 13.86
C SER A 346 38.60 52.21 13.62
N ILE A 347 39.70 51.68 14.16
CA ILE A 347 40.06 50.26 14.11
C ILE A 347 39.08 49.42 14.95
N ALA A 348 38.67 49.89 16.14
CA ALA A 348 37.67 49.21 16.96
C ALA A 348 36.30 49.15 16.26
N MET A 349 35.86 50.25 15.65
CA MET A 349 34.64 50.31 14.83
C MET A 349 34.73 49.41 13.60
N PHE A 350 35.90 49.37 12.94
CA PHE A 350 36.14 48.48 11.82
C PHE A 350 36.14 47.00 12.23
N GLY A 351 36.76 46.66 13.36
CA GLY A 351 36.73 45.32 13.95
C GLY A 351 35.31 44.90 14.35
N MET A 352 34.52 45.82 14.90
CA MET A 352 33.11 45.57 15.26
C MET A 352 32.22 45.45 14.02
N ALA A 353 32.45 46.25 12.99
CA ALA A 353 31.80 46.13 11.69
C ALA A 353 32.13 44.79 11.02
N LEU A 354 33.40 44.36 11.04
CA LEU A 354 33.82 43.04 10.55
C LEU A 354 33.21 41.89 11.37
N TYR A 355 33.02 42.06 12.68
CA TYR A 355 32.35 41.08 13.52
C TYR A 355 30.86 40.94 13.17
N VAL A 356 30.16 42.05 12.92
CA VAL A 356 28.78 42.03 12.44
C VAL A 356 28.70 41.46 11.02
N LEU A 357 29.65 41.82 10.14
CA LEU A 357 29.74 41.28 8.78
C LEU A 357 29.96 39.77 8.79
N ARG A 358 30.81 39.26 9.71
CA ARG A 358 31.01 37.83 9.98
C ARG A 358 29.70 37.14 10.32
N ASP A 359 28.91 37.72 11.22
CA ASP A 359 27.66 37.11 11.69
C ASP A 359 26.60 37.09 10.57
N ARG A 360 26.49 38.19 9.81
CA ARG A 360 25.58 38.28 8.66
C ARG A 360 25.98 37.38 7.50
N LEU A 361 27.28 37.26 7.18
CA LEU A 361 27.76 36.35 6.13
C LEU A 361 27.52 34.89 6.50
N LYS A 362 27.68 34.52 7.78
CA LYS A 362 27.37 33.18 8.28
C LYS A 362 25.88 32.87 8.13
N ASP A 363 25.00 33.80 8.49
CA ASP A 363 23.56 33.62 8.35
C ASP A 363 23.10 33.57 6.89
N LEU A 364 23.64 34.46 6.04
CA LEU A 364 23.37 34.48 4.61
C LEU A 364 23.86 33.19 3.93
N GLY A 365 25.09 32.77 4.21
CA GLY A 365 25.67 31.54 3.67
C GLY A 365 24.89 30.30 4.12
N ARG A 366 24.53 30.23 5.41
CA ARG A 366 23.70 29.15 5.95
C ARG A 366 22.34 29.10 5.27
N ASN A 367 21.63 30.22 5.16
CA ASN A 367 20.30 30.26 4.56
C ASN A 367 20.34 29.99 3.05
N TYR A 368 21.33 30.53 2.33
CA TYR A 368 21.49 30.29 0.91
C TYR A 368 21.81 28.81 0.61
N LEU A 369 22.76 28.22 1.33
CA LEU A 369 23.12 26.81 1.17
C LEU A 369 21.98 25.89 1.61
N LEU A 370 21.30 26.18 2.72
CA LEU A 370 20.13 25.41 3.13
C LEU A 370 19.05 25.47 2.06
N ASN A 371 18.71 26.65 1.53
CA ASN A 371 17.68 26.78 0.50
C ASN A 371 18.07 26.10 -0.82
N TYR A 372 19.35 26.10 -1.18
CA TYR A 372 19.84 25.41 -2.38
C TYR A 372 19.83 23.89 -2.21
N VAL A 373 20.38 23.39 -1.09
CA VAL A 373 20.55 21.96 -0.81
C VAL A 373 19.21 21.29 -0.49
N VAL A 374 18.30 21.96 0.21
CA VAL A 374 16.96 21.44 0.54
C VAL A 374 16.13 21.14 -0.73
N ARG A 375 16.36 21.84 -1.85
CA ARG A 375 15.64 21.58 -3.11
C ARG A 375 15.91 20.21 -3.72
N PHE A 376 17.10 19.65 -3.49
CA PHE A 376 17.49 18.34 -4.05
C PHE A 376 17.27 17.18 -3.08
N LEU A 377 16.98 17.48 -1.82
CA LEU A 377 16.84 16.46 -0.79
C LEU A 377 15.43 15.89 -0.73
N PRO A 378 15.30 14.59 -0.42
CA PRO A 378 14.01 14.00 -0.15
C PRO A 378 13.43 14.60 1.13
N ASP A 379 12.13 14.87 1.09
CA ASP A 379 11.36 15.33 2.25
C ASP A 379 11.25 14.24 3.31
N SER A 380 11.15 12.98 2.85
CA SER A 380 11.14 11.82 3.73
C SER A 380 11.95 10.67 3.14
N GLU A 381 12.74 10.01 3.98
CA GLU A 381 13.46 8.77 3.64
C GLU A 381 13.01 7.66 4.60
N TYR A 382 12.61 6.53 4.02
CA TYR A 382 12.16 5.34 4.72
C TYR A 382 13.16 4.23 4.47
N ASN A 383 13.75 3.69 5.54
CA ASN A 383 14.59 2.50 5.43
C ASN A 383 13.72 1.28 5.71
N LEU A 384 13.62 0.38 4.73
CA LEU A 384 12.87 -0.86 4.82
C LEU A 384 13.76 -1.93 5.45
N LYS A 385 13.33 -2.49 6.59
CA LYS A 385 14.03 -3.57 7.28
C LYS A 385 13.04 -4.68 7.67
N THR A 386 13.53 -5.90 7.60
CA THR A 386 12.89 -7.10 8.16
C THR A 386 13.78 -7.63 9.28
N GLU A 387 13.27 -8.58 10.08
CA GLU A 387 14.09 -9.32 11.04
C GLU A 387 15.33 -9.94 10.37
N ASN A 388 15.19 -10.40 9.13
CA ASN A 388 16.23 -11.10 8.38
C ASN A 388 17.18 -10.17 7.58
N GLY A 389 17.03 -8.84 7.65
CA GLY A 389 17.94 -7.92 6.95
C GLY A 389 17.31 -6.64 6.38
N HIS A 390 18.09 -5.92 5.56
CA HIS A 390 17.68 -4.67 4.92
C HIS A 390 17.08 -4.94 3.54
N LEU A 391 15.84 -4.48 3.30
CA LEU A 391 15.13 -4.70 2.03
C LEU A 391 15.37 -3.58 1.00
N GLY A 392 15.75 -2.39 1.47
CA GLY A 392 15.93 -1.23 0.61
C GLY A 392 15.44 0.07 1.22
N LYS A 393 15.25 1.09 0.37
CA LYS A 393 14.90 2.44 0.77
C LYS A 393 13.81 3.03 -0.11
N ILE A 394 12.97 3.86 0.47
CA ILE A 394 12.00 4.70 -0.24
C ILE A 394 12.33 6.15 0.05
N LYS A 395 12.44 6.98 -0.98
CA LYS A 395 12.62 8.42 -0.88
C LYS A 395 11.40 9.12 -1.45
N GLU A 396 10.91 10.15 -0.77
CA GLU A 396 9.71 10.90 -1.15
C GLU A 396 9.99 12.38 -1.29
N TRP A 397 9.41 13.00 -2.32
CA TRP A 397 9.40 14.44 -2.55
C TRP A 397 7.96 14.89 -2.81
N ILE A 398 7.53 15.94 -2.12
CA ILE A 398 6.23 16.57 -2.30
C ILE A 398 6.43 18.00 -2.78
N LYS A 399 5.72 18.37 -3.85
CA LYS A 399 5.70 19.73 -4.38
C LYS A 399 4.27 20.15 -4.66
N ILE A 400 3.99 21.42 -4.45
CA ILE A 400 2.77 22.06 -4.93
C ILE A 400 3.20 22.80 -6.19
N LEU A 401 2.58 22.49 -7.32
CA LEU A 401 2.92 23.02 -8.61
C LEU A 401 1.72 23.74 -9.21
N ASP A 402 2.02 24.78 -9.98
CA ASP A 402 1.07 25.35 -10.93
C ASP A 402 0.95 24.43 -12.16
N PRO A 403 -0.23 24.31 -12.81
CA PRO A 403 -0.40 23.49 -14.00
C PRO A 403 0.62 23.80 -15.11
N SER A 404 1.11 25.05 -15.20
CA SER A 404 2.12 25.48 -16.16
C SER A 404 3.52 24.91 -15.89
N GLU A 405 3.83 24.50 -14.67
CA GLU A 405 5.13 23.94 -14.28
C GLU A 405 5.24 22.44 -14.57
N ILE A 406 4.13 21.81 -14.96
CA ILE A 406 4.04 20.37 -15.22
C ILE A 406 4.45 20.05 -16.64
N SER A 407 5.02 18.86 -16.87
CA SER A 407 5.33 18.36 -18.22
C SER A 407 4.13 18.47 -19.17
N PRO A 408 4.34 18.92 -20.43
CA PRO A 408 3.26 19.08 -21.41
C PRO A 408 2.53 17.77 -21.70
N VAL A 409 3.19 16.62 -21.56
CA VAL A 409 2.59 15.29 -21.75
C VAL A 409 1.51 15.03 -20.69
N ILE A 410 1.82 15.30 -19.42
CA ILE A 410 0.89 15.10 -18.30
C ILE A 410 -0.27 16.11 -18.37
N GLN A 411 0.01 17.35 -18.78
CA GLN A 411 -1.04 18.32 -19.05
C GLN A 411 -1.98 17.87 -20.17
N ALA A 412 -1.44 17.29 -21.25
CA ALA A 412 -2.24 16.77 -22.35
C ALA A 412 -3.12 15.59 -21.90
N ILE A 413 -2.58 14.68 -21.11
CA ILE A 413 -3.33 13.56 -20.52
C ILE A 413 -4.47 14.09 -19.62
N ARG A 414 -4.17 15.08 -18.76
CA ARG A 414 -5.17 15.72 -17.89
C ARG A 414 -6.28 16.38 -18.71
N LYS A 415 -5.96 17.13 -19.76
CA LYS A 415 -6.95 17.82 -20.62
C LYS A 415 -7.83 16.86 -21.41
N LYS A 416 -7.29 15.72 -21.86
CA LYS A 416 -8.08 14.67 -22.53
C LYS A 416 -9.09 13.99 -21.60
N SER A 417 -8.90 14.09 -20.30
CA SER A 417 -9.69 13.37 -19.29
C SER A 417 -10.95 14.11 -18.81
N CYS A 418 -11.17 15.34 -19.28
CA CYS A 418 -12.26 16.23 -18.84
C CYS A 418 -13.66 15.62 -19.10
N VAL A 419 -14.58 15.79 -18.14
CA VAL A 419 -15.97 15.32 -18.28
C VAL A 419 -16.81 16.29 -19.12
N SER A 420 -16.56 17.58 -18.97
CA SER A 420 -17.25 18.64 -19.69
C SER A 420 -16.26 19.65 -20.24
N GLU A 421 -16.67 20.36 -21.29
CA GLU A 421 -15.90 21.46 -21.86
C GLU A 421 -15.57 22.54 -20.82
N ALA A 422 -16.48 22.79 -19.88
CA ALA A 422 -16.31 23.80 -18.83
C ALA A 422 -15.11 23.50 -17.92
N GLU A 423 -14.74 22.24 -17.73
CA GLU A 423 -13.57 21.86 -16.90
C GLU A 423 -12.26 22.39 -17.47
N ASN A 424 -12.15 22.59 -18.79
CA ASN A 424 -10.94 23.11 -19.42
C ASN A 424 -10.61 24.55 -19.04
N TYR A 425 -11.60 25.30 -18.55
CA TYR A 425 -11.45 26.70 -18.15
C TYR A 425 -11.27 26.86 -16.64
N LEU A 426 -11.44 25.78 -15.87
CA LEU A 426 -11.25 25.81 -14.43
C LEU A 426 -9.75 25.84 -14.10
N GLN A 427 -9.41 26.64 -13.11
CA GLN A 427 -8.06 26.66 -12.56
C GLN A 427 -7.90 25.55 -11.52
N GLU A 428 -6.75 24.89 -11.54
CA GLU A 428 -6.40 23.79 -10.65
C GLU A 428 -5.08 24.09 -9.96
N ASP A 429 -4.91 23.55 -8.75
CA ASP A 429 -3.60 23.44 -8.11
C ASP A 429 -3.20 21.96 -8.14
N VAL A 430 -1.89 21.69 -8.26
CA VAL A 430 -1.39 20.32 -8.40
C VAL A 430 -0.47 19.93 -7.26
N ILE A 431 -0.77 18.81 -6.60
CA ILE A 431 0.19 18.15 -5.71
C ILE A 431 0.97 17.15 -6.55
N HIS A 432 2.29 17.30 -6.60
CA HIS A 432 3.21 16.33 -7.19
C HIS A 432 3.94 15.58 -6.08
N LEU A 433 3.65 14.28 -5.94
CA LEU A 433 4.33 13.37 -5.04
C LEU A 433 5.19 12.41 -5.86
N LYS A 434 6.52 12.56 -5.76
CA LYS A 434 7.49 11.67 -6.37
C LYS A 434 8.04 10.70 -5.34
N ARG A 435 8.05 9.41 -5.68
CA ARG A 435 8.54 8.33 -4.82
C ARG A 435 9.56 7.50 -5.56
N HIS A 436 10.72 7.31 -4.96
CA HIS A 436 11.80 6.51 -5.50
C HIS A 436 12.06 5.31 -4.59
N PHE A 437 11.91 4.12 -5.15
CA PHE A 437 12.14 2.83 -4.53
C PHE A 437 13.53 2.33 -4.95
N SER A 438 14.35 1.93 -4.00
CA SER A 438 15.62 1.27 -4.25
C SER A 438 15.65 -0.01 -3.44
N LEU A 439 15.49 -1.15 -4.09
CA LEU A 439 15.28 -2.44 -3.43
C LEU A 439 16.39 -3.43 -3.76
N ILE A 440 16.65 -4.32 -2.80
CA ILE A 440 17.60 -5.42 -2.98
C ILE A 440 17.14 -6.40 -4.07
N LYS A 441 18.08 -7.21 -4.56
CA LYS A 441 17.74 -8.42 -5.33
C LYS A 441 16.96 -9.40 -4.45
N GLU A 442 16.04 -10.13 -5.09
CA GLU A 442 15.34 -11.33 -4.62
C GLU A 442 15.23 -11.53 -3.10
N MET A 443 14.00 -11.50 -2.58
CA MET A 443 13.71 -11.80 -1.18
C MET A 443 12.87 -13.08 -1.07
N SER A 444 13.35 -14.05 -0.31
CA SER A 444 12.59 -15.22 0.10
C SER A 444 12.44 -15.27 1.62
N LEU A 445 11.23 -15.51 2.11
CA LEU A 445 10.97 -15.82 3.50
C LEU A 445 10.62 -17.31 3.59
N ASP A 446 11.39 -18.08 4.36
CA ASP A 446 11.24 -19.53 4.49
C ASP A 446 10.91 -20.21 3.14
N GLY A 447 11.86 -20.13 2.19
CA GLY A 447 11.81 -20.77 0.86
C GLY A 447 10.78 -20.24 -0.14
N ASN A 448 9.92 -19.30 0.26
CA ASN A 448 8.90 -18.72 -0.61
C ASN A 448 9.30 -17.31 -1.07
N HIS A 449 9.24 -17.07 -2.39
CA HIS A 449 9.49 -15.74 -2.96
C HIS A 449 8.42 -14.76 -2.49
N CYS A 450 8.87 -13.65 -1.90
CA CYS A 450 8.00 -12.57 -1.48
C CYS A 450 7.97 -11.46 -2.54
N ALA A 451 7.03 -10.54 -2.38
CA ALA A 451 6.96 -9.28 -3.09
C ALA A 451 6.69 -8.15 -2.08
N LEU A 452 7.05 -6.92 -2.47
CA LEU A 452 6.81 -5.73 -1.68
C LEU A 452 5.43 -5.16 -2.03
N GLN A 453 4.58 -5.03 -1.02
CA GLN A 453 3.34 -4.26 -1.14
C GLN A 453 3.48 -2.96 -0.36
N ASP A 454 3.33 -1.85 -1.05
CA ASP A 454 3.27 -0.53 -0.48
C ASP A 454 1.84 0.04 -0.61
N ASN A 455 1.21 0.32 0.53
CA ASN A 455 -0.12 0.92 0.57
C ASN A 455 0.01 2.38 1.02
N LEU A 456 -0.03 3.30 0.06
CA LEU A 456 -0.06 4.73 0.32
C LEU A 456 -1.50 5.17 0.53
N ARG A 457 -1.82 5.62 1.73
CA ARG A 457 -3.07 6.28 2.06
C ARG A 457 -2.94 7.79 1.90
N ILE A 458 -3.98 8.41 1.34
CA ILE A 458 -4.07 9.85 1.13
C ILE A 458 -5.34 10.33 1.82
N ASN A 459 -5.20 11.10 2.91
CA ASN A 459 -6.33 11.69 3.62
C ASN A 459 -6.76 12.99 2.94
N LEU A 460 -8.04 13.10 2.59
CA LEU A 460 -8.60 14.26 1.93
C LEU A 460 -9.53 15.11 2.80
N GLU A 461 -9.79 14.71 4.04
CA GLU A 461 -10.73 15.33 4.97
C GLU A 461 -10.56 16.86 5.06
N ARG A 462 -9.31 17.33 5.20
CA ARG A 462 -9.02 18.77 5.32
C ARG A 462 -9.39 19.60 4.09
N TYR A 463 -9.44 18.98 2.92
CA TYR A 463 -9.74 19.65 1.65
C TYR A 463 -11.25 19.73 1.40
N LEU A 464 -12.02 18.78 1.95
CA LEU A 464 -13.47 18.72 1.77
C LEU A 464 -14.21 19.83 2.53
N LYS A 465 -13.65 20.33 3.64
CA LYS A 465 -14.29 21.36 4.48
C LYS A 465 -14.58 22.68 3.74
N HIS A 466 -13.86 22.94 2.66
CA HIS A 466 -13.97 24.15 1.83
C HIS A 466 -14.98 24.00 0.68
N LEU A 467 -15.59 22.83 0.53
CA LEU A 467 -16.59 22.57 -0.49
C LEU A 467 -17.97 23.07 -0.04
N ASP A 468 -18.80 23.43 -1.02
CA ASP A 468 -20.17 23.87 -0.79
C ASP A 468 -21.06 22.71 -0.33
N ASP A 469 -22.27 23.04 0.13
CA ASP A 469 -23.28 22.06 0.49
C ASP A 469 -23.52 21.06 -0.67
N PRO A 470 -23.49 19.74 -0.38
CA PRO A 470 -23.76 18.73 -1.39
C PRO A 470 -25.17 18.82 -1.96
N GLN A 471 -26.18 19.40 -1.29
CA GLN A 471 -27.52 19.51 -1.86
C GLN A 471 -27.70 20.87 -2.53
N LYS A 472 -27.99 20.85 -3.84
CA LYS A 472 -28.27 22.07 -4.60
C LYS A 472 -29.49 21.91 -5.48
N ASP A 473 -30.36 22.89 -5.39
CA ASP A 473 -31.53 23.00 -6.24
C ASP A 473 -31.16 23.64 -7.58
N ILE A 474 -31.56 22.98 -8.67
CA ILE A 474 -31.42 23.50 -10.02
C ILE A 474 -32.82 23.75 -10.55
N VAL A 475 -33.03 24.95 -11.11
CA VAL A 475 -34.27 25.28 -11.81
C VAL A 475 -34.04 24.98 -13.29
N LEU A 476 -34.82 24.05 -13.83
CA LEU A 476 -34.78 23.67 -15.24
C LEU A 476 -36.09 24.11 -15.90
N LEU A 477 -36.00 24.58 -17.13
CA LEU A 477 -37.17 24.87 -17.95
C LEU A 477 -37.58 23.58 -18.66
N ASN A 478 -38.81 23.13 -18.45
CA ASN A 478 -39.38 22.02 -19.20
C ASN A 478 -39.70 22.45 -20.64
N LYS A 479 -39.90 21.48 -21.54
CA LYS A 479 -40.23 21.73 -22.96
C LYS A 479 -41.49 22.58 -23.13
N ASP A 480 -42.39 22.56 -22.15
CA ASP A 480 -43.64 23.32 -22.13
C ASP A 480 -43.48 24.74 -21.54
N GLY A 481 -42.24 25.19 -21.25
CA GLY A 481 -41.97 26.52 -20.70
C GLY A 481 -42.24 26.67 -19.20
N HIS A 482 -42.54 25.58 -18.50
CA HIS A 482 -42.72 25.58 -17.05
C HIS A 482 -41.40 25.35 -16.30
N PHE A 483 -41.21 26.06 -15.19
CA PHE A 483 -40.08 25.83 -14.29
C PHE A 483 -40.29 24.54 -13.48
N SER A 484 -39.31 23.65 -13.54
CA SER A 484 -39.20 22.51 -12.63
C SER A 484 -37.98 22.70 -11.72
N LYS A 485 -38.16 22.42 -10.44
CA LYS A 485 -37.08 22.47 -9.45
C LYS A 485 -36.62 21.04 -9.20
N VAL A 486 -35.35 20.77 -9.48
CA VAL A 486 -34.73 19.46 -9.26
C VAL A 486 -33.61 19.63 -8.24
N THR A 487 -33.76 19.00 -7.08
CA THR A 487 -32.71 18.91 -6.07
C THR A 487 -31.71 17.83 -6.50
N THR A 488 -30.45 18.21 -6.64
CA THR A 488 -29.37 17.31 -7.07
C THR A 488 -28.20 17.38 -6.12
N ASN A 489 -27.39 16.32 -6.11
CA ASN A 489 -26.16 16.30 -5.35
C ASN A 489 -25.04 17.01 -6.13
N LYS A 490 -24.56 18.13 -5.62
CA LYS A 490 -23.35 18.80 -6.08
C LYS A 490 -22.14 17.90 -5.80
N VAL A 491 -21.42 17.60 -6.86
CA VAL A 491 -20.19 16.80 -6.82
C VAL A 491 -19.04 17.58 -7.44
N TYR A 492 -17.84 17.28 -6.98
CA TYR A 492 -16.59 17.82 -7.47
C TYR A 492 -15.75 16.68 -8.05
N TYR A 493 -15.13 16.93 -9.19
CA TYR A 493 -14.17 16.02 -9.81
C TYR A 493 -12.76 16.51 -9.57
N PHE A 494 -11.87 15.58 -9.30
CA PHE A 494 -10.44 15.82 -9.33
C PHE A 494 -9.75 14.60 -9.95
N TYR A 495 -8.54 14.80 -10.45
CA TYR A 495 -7.86 13.80 -11.27
C TYR A 495 -6.52 13.42 -10.64
N ILE A 496 -6.20 12.13 -10.71
CA ILE A 496 -4.91 11.60 -10.29
C ILE A 496 -4.27 10.93 -11.49
N ILE A 497 -3.09 11.38 -11.86
CA ILE A 497 -2.24 10.71 -12.86
C ILE A 497 -1.11 10.01 -12.10
N VAL A 498 -0.93 8.73 -12.40
CA VAL A 498 0.08 7.85 -11.80
C VAL A 498 1.03 7.42 -12.91
N ASP A 499 2.20 8.04 -12.93
CA ASP A 499 3.30 7.63 -13.80
C ASP A 499 4.24 6.73 -13.03
N TYR A 500 4.62 5.59 -13.60
CA TYR A 500 5.56 4.69 -12.95
C TYR A 500 6.46 3.97 -13.95
N GLN A 501 7.69 3.72 -13.50
CA GLN A 501 8.74 3.09 -14.31
C GLN A 501 9.64 2.22 -13.44
N LEU A 502 9.97 1.03 -13.94
CA LEU A 502 10.87 0.09 -13.29
C LEU A 502 12.16 -0.03 -14.10
N SER A 503 13.31 0.09 -13.44
CA SER A 503 14.63 -0.01 -14.06
C SER A 503 15.57 -0.88 -13.22
N PRO A 504 16.42 -1.73 -13.83
CA PRO A 504 17.48 -2.44 -13.11
C PRO A 504 18.47 -1.43 -12.51
N GLN A 505 18.99 -1.70 -11.30
CA GLN A 505 19.89 -0.76 -10.62
C GLN A 505 21.27 -0.64 -11.29
N ASN A 506 21.68 -1.60 -12.12
CA ASN A 506 22.97 -1.60 -12.84
C ASN A 506 22.99 -0.71 -14.11
N PHE A 507 21.96 0.10 -14.36
CA PHE A 507 21.98 1.11 -15.42
C PHE A 507 22.90 2.28 -15.01
N ASP A 508 24.20 2.11 -15.21
CA ASP A 508 25.16 3.21 -15.15
C ASP A 508 24.79 4.26 -16.20
N SER A 509 24.56 5.48 -15.72
CA SER A 509 24.18 6.69 -16.46
C SER A 509 25.14 7.17 -17.57
N LYS A 510 26.11 6.35 -18.01
CA LYS A 510 27.12 6.71 -19.03
C LYS A 510 27.01 5.96 -20.35
N THR A 511 26.12 5.00 -20.49
CA THR A 511 25.87 4.30 -21.76
C THR A 511 24.40 4.43 -22.14
N GLN A 512 24.03 5.59 -22.68
CA GLN A 512 22.80 5.74 -23.45
C GLN A 512 22.98 5.03 -24.79
N ASN A 513 22.76 3.71 -24.81
CA ASN A 513 22.29 3.05 -26.02
C ASN A 513 20.78 3.24 -26.08
N HIS A 514 20.31 3.78 -27.21
CA HIS A 514 18.98 4.36 -27.39
C HIS A 514 17.81 3.34 -27.40
N ASP A 515 18.06 2.05 -27.19
CA ASP A 515 17.11 0.98 -27.56
C ASP A 515 16.50 0.16 -26.40
N GLU A 516 16.90 0.38 -25.14
CA GLU A 516 16.17 -0.18 -23.98
C GLU A 516 15.53 0.94 -23.16
N GLN A 517 14.58 1.65 -23.76
CA GLN A 517 13.74 2.59 -23.04
C GLN A 517 12.85 1.81 -22.07
N SER A 518 13.11 1.95 -20.77
CA SER A 518 12.17 1.56 -19.72
C SER A 518 10.81 2.20 -20.03
N LYS A 519 9.83 1.40 -20.44
CA LYS A 519 8.51 1.89 -20.85
C LYS A 519 7.80 2.50 -19.64
N VAL A 520 7.70 3.84 -19.62
CA VAL A 520 6.90 4.57 -18.63
C VAL A 520 5.43 4.19 -18.84
N LYS A 521 4.78 3.73 -17.77
CA LYS A 521 3.34 3.48 -17.75
C LYS A 521 2.65 4.63 -17.03
N SER A 522 1.50 5.03 -17.54
CA SER A 522 0.68 6.12 -17.01
C SER A 522 -0.74 5.64 -16.83
N ASP A 523 -1.26 5.74 -15.62
CA ASP A 523 -2.66 5.47 -15.31
C ASP A 523 -3.36 6.76 -14.89
N VAL A 524 -4.62 6.93 -15.31
CA VAL A 524 -5.42 8.10 -14.96
C VAL A 524 -6.65 7.68 -14.17
N TYR A 525 -6.90 8.38 -13.07
CA TYR A 525 -8.05 8.15 -12.22
C TYR A 525 -8.84 9.45 -12.06
N ARG A 526 -10.15 9.35 -12.22
CA ARG A 526 -11.09 10.40 -11.83
C ARG A 526 -11.71 10.07 -10.49
N VAL A 527 -11.59 10.99 -9.56
CA VAL A 527 -12.18 10.88 -8.23
C VAL A 527 -13.38 11.81 -8.15
N VAL A 528 -14.49 11.29 -7.63
CA VAL A 528 -15.74 12.01 -7.40
C VAL A 528 -15.90 12.19 -5.90
N MET A 529 -16.08 13.43 -5.46
CA MET A 529 -16.24 13.77 -4.05
C MET A 529 -17.31 14.84 -3.84
N ASN A 530 -17.78 14.97 -2.61
CA ASN A 530 -18.56 16.09 -2.12
C ASN A 530 -18.08 16.50 -0.72
N LYS A 531 -18.76 17.43 -0.05
CA LYS A 531 -18.40 17.88 1.29
C LYS A 531 -18.39 16.77 2.35
N ASN A 532 -19.19 15.72 2.16
CA ASN A 532 -19.34 14.63 3.11
C ASN A 532 -18.30 13.52 2.91
N GLY A 533 -17.59 13.51 1.78
CA GLY A 533 -16.61 12.47 1.50
C GLY A 533 -16.37 12.18 0.02
N LEU A 534 -15.54 11.17 -0.18
CA LEU A 534 -15.30 10.48 -1.43
C LEU A 534 -16.51 9.64 -1.80
N LEU A 535 -17.01 9.81 -3.02
CA LEU A 535 -18.12 9.01 -3.53
C LEU A 535 -17.59 7.83 -4.35
N LYS A 536 -16.66 8.09 -5.29
CA LYS A 536 -16.19 7.07 -6.23
C LYS A 536 -14.82 7.38 -6.82
N VAL A 537 -14.07 6.34 -7.14
CA VAL A 537 -12.84 6.40 -7.95
C VAL A 537 -13.09 5.64 -9.25
N LYS A 538 -12.79 6.23 -10.40
CA LYS A 538 -12.95 5.62 -11.72
C LYS A 538 -11.60 5.66 -12.46
N PRO A 539 -11.05 4.51 -12.88
CA PRO A 539 -9.94 4.50 -13.84
C PRO A 539 -10.44 5.00 -15.19
N LEU A 540 -9.61 5.74 -15.90
CA LEU A 540 -9.85 6.19 -17.26
C LEU A 540 -8.85 5.46 -18.16
N LEU A 541 -9.37 4.80 -19.20
CA LEU A 541 -8.53 4.20 -20.22
C LEU A 541 -7.95 5.33 -21.08
N LEU A 542 -6.62 5.41 -21.12
CA LEU A 542 -5.92 6.23 -22.08
C LEU A 542 -6.23 5.67 -23.48
N THR A 543 -7.02 6.41 -24.26
CA THR A 543 -7.37 6.07 -25.65
C THR A 543 -6.58 6.91 -26.63
#